data_AF-A0A8J7M8T8-F1
#
_entry.id   AF-A0A8J7M8T8-F1
#
_cell.length_a   1.000
_cell.length_b   1.000
_cell.length_c   1.000
_cell.angle_alpha   90.00
_cell.angle_beta   90.00
_cell.angle_gamma   90.00
#
_symmetry.space_group_name_H-M   'P 1'
#
loop_
_entity.id
_entity.type
_entity.pdbx_description
1 polymer ?
#
loop_
_entity_poly.entity_id
_entity_poly.type
_entity_poly.pdbx_seq_one_letter_code
_entity_poly.pdbx_strand_id
1 'polypeptide(L)' 'MEKTDPNILAAATRMSERFGAAAVHEVELRIAELLRHDEPDAVEFWRTVRDLLREMAKGGPRM' A
#
# COMPACT_ATOMS: atom_id res chain seq x y z
N MET A 1 18.10 -8.27 4.07
CA MET A 1 17.06 -7.35 3.60
C MET A 1 16.37 -8.05 2.45
N GLU A 2 15.21 -8.65 2.72
CA GLU A 2 14.33 -9.14 1.64
C GLU A 2 14.09 -7.97 0.69
N LYS A 3 14.37 -8.17 -0.60
CA LYS A 3 14.15 -7.13 -1.61
C LYS A 3 12.64 -6.96 -1.72
N THR A 4 12.11 -5.85 -1.22
CA THR A 4 10.72 -5.46 -1.45
C THR A 4 10.42 -5.61 -2.95
N ASP A 5 9.39 -6.37 -3.29
CA ASP A 5 9.02 -6.63 -4.69
C ASP A 5 8.88 -5.28 -5.44
N PRO A 6 9.51 -5.12 -6.61
CA PRO A 6 9.43 -3.89 -7.40
C PRO A 6 8.00 -3.43 -7.68
N ASN A 7 7.06 -4.37 -7.82
CA ASN A 7 5.65 -4.08 -8.05
C ASN A 7 4.97 -3.49 -6.82
N ILE A 8 5.33 -3.96 -5.62
CA ILE A 8 4.81 -3.43 -4.35
C ILE A 8 5.29 -2.00 -4.15
N LEU A 9 6.59 -1.76 -4.39
CA LEU A 9 7.16 -0.40 -4.30
C LEU A 9 6.52 0.54 -5.32
N ALA A 10 6.38 0.10 -6.58
CA ALA A 10 5.76 0.92 -7.62
C ALA A 10 4.29 1.24 -7.30
N ALA A 11 3.54 0.27 -6.76
CA ALA A 11 2.15 0.49 -6.34
C ALA A 11 2.07 1.47 -5.16
N ALA A 12 2.90 1.30 -4.12
CA ALA A 12 2.95 2.21 -2.98
C ALA A 12 3.31 3.64 -3.39
N THR A 13 4.33 3.82 -4.22
CA THR A 13 4.72 5.14 -4.74
C THR A 13 3.57 5.80 -5.50
N ARG A 14 2.93 5.08 -6.44
CA ARG A 14 1.79 5.62 -7.20
C ARG A 14 0.61 5.99 -6.29
N MET A 15 0.31 5.18 -5.27
CA MET A 15 -0.76 5.49 -4.32
C MET A 15 -0.41 6.75 -3.51
N SER A 16 0.82 6.86 -3.03
CA SER A 16 1.31 8.03 -2.30
C SER A 16 1.28 9.29 -3.16
N GLU A 17 1.69 9.22 -4.43
CA GLU A 17 1.67 10.36 -5.35
C GLU A 17 0.24 10.80 -5.69
N ARG A 18 -0.68 9.84 -5.89
CA ARG A 18 -2.06 10.12 -6.29
C ARG A 18 -2.94 10.62 -5.15
N PHE A 19 -2.79 10.04 -3.96
CA PHE A 19 -3.71 10.24 -2.84
C PHE A 19 -3.06 10.90 -1.62
N GLY A 20 -1.73 11.06 -1.60
CA GLY A 20 -1.00 11.70 -0.51
C GLY A 20 -1.31 11.05 0.85
N ALA A 21 -1.73 11.88 1.81
CA ALA A 21 -2.09 11.43 3.16
C ALA A 21 -3.26 10.42 3.19
N ALA A 22 -4.12 10.40 2.17
CA ALA A 22 -5.23 9.46 2.08
C ALA A 22 -4.84 8.10 1.49
N ALA A 23 -3.61 7.93 0.99
CA ALA A 23 -3.19 6.71 0.28
C ALA A 23 -3.41 5.42 1.07
N VAL A 24 -3.15 5.43 2.39
CA VAL A 24 -3.39 4.26 3.26
C VAL A 24 -4.88 3.90 3.30
N HIS A 25 -5.75 4.90 3.42
CA HIS A 25 -7.20 4.69 3.47
C HIS A 25 -7.73 4.12 2.16
N GLU A 26 -7.27 4.65 1.01
CA GLU A 26 -7.66 4.15 -0.31
C GLU A 26 -7.24 2.68 -0.52
N VAL A 27 -6.05 2.30 -0.05
CA VAL A 27 -5.63 0.89 -0.08
C VAL A 27 -6.50 0.01 0.82
N GLU A 28 -6.93 0.50 1.98
CA GLU A 28 -7.85 -0.24 2.86
C GLU A 28 -9.21 -0.47 2.20
N LEU A 29 -9.75 0.53 1.49
CA LEU A 29 -10.98 0.37 0.69
C LEU A 29 -10.80 -0.67 -0.41
N ARG A 30 -9.65 -0.67 -1.11
CA ARG A 30 -9.34 -1.66 -2.14
C ARG A 30 -9.24 -3.08 -1.57
N ILE A 31 -8.60 -3.24 -0.41
CA ILE A 31 -8.53 -4.54 0.28
C ILE A 31 -9.94 -5.04 0.64
N ALA A 32 -10.81 -4.16 1.16
CA ALA A 32 -12.18 -4.50 1.50
C ALA A 32 -13.01 -4.89 0.28
N GLU A 33 -12.79 -4.24 -0.87
CA GLU A 33 -13.37 -4.64 -2.15
C GLU A 33 -12.90 -6.05 -2.55
N LEU A 34 -11.60 -6.30 -2.58
CA LEU A 34 -11.04 -7.60 -2.99
C LEU A 34 -11.49 -8.76 -2.09
N LEU A 35 -11.65 -8.51 -0.79
CA LEU A 35 -12.24 -9.47 0.14
C LEU A 35 -13.69 -9.82 -0.21
N ARG A 36 -14.47 -8.87 -0.73
CA ARG A 36 -15.84 -9.14 -1.20
C ARG A 36 -15.87 -9.93 -2.51
N HIS A 37 -14.80 -9.86 -3.30
CA HIS A 37 -14.67 -10.58 -4.57
C HIS A 37 -13.93 -11.93 -4.46
N ASP A 38 -13.53 -12.33 -3.24
CA ASP A 38 -12.77 -13.58 -2.97
C ASP A 38 -11.46 -13.68 -3.78
N GLU A 39 -10.70 -12.57 -3.84
CA GLU A 39 -9.39 -12.50 -4.49
C GLU A 39 -8.23 -12.49 -3.45
N PRO A 40 -7.87 -13.63 -2.82
CA PRO A 40 -6.93 -13.67 -1.70
C PRO A 40 -5.51 -13.24 -2.08
N ASP A 41 -5.02 -13.60 -3.26
CA ASP A 41 -3.68 -13.24 -3.74
C ASP A 41 -3.54 -11.72 -3.91
N ALA A 42 -4.58 -11.07 -4.45
CA ALA A 42 -4.63 -9.63 -4.59
C ALA A 42 -4.71 -8.95 -3.22
N VAL A 43 -5.48 -9.51 -2.27
CA VAL A 43 -5.54 -9.01 -0.89
C VAL A 43 -4.15 -9.02 -0.24
N GLU A 44 -3.38 -10.10 -0.38
CA GLU A 44 -2.03 -10.18 0.19
C GLU A 44 -1.09 -9.12 -0.41
N PHE A 45 -1.14 -8.94 -1.74
CA PHE A 45 -0.39 -7.89 -2.42
C PHE A 45 -0.72 -6.50 -1.83
N TRP A 46 -2.01 -6.15 -1.75
CA TRP A 46 -2.42 -4.83 -1.27
C TRP A 46 -2.19 -4.62 0.23
N ARG A 47 -2.19 -5.68 1.05
CA ARG A 47 -1.76 -5.61 2.46
C ARG A 47 -0.30 -5.20 2.57
N THR A 48 0.58 -5.78 1.74
CA THR A 48 1.99 -5.42 1.74
C THR A 48 2.21 -3.98 1.24
N VAL A 49 1.45 -3.54 0.24
CA VAL A 49 1.46 -2.13 -0.22
C VAL A 49 1.04 -1.18 0.91
N ARG A 50 -0.03 -1.51 1.66
CA ARG A 50 -0.50 -0.71 2.80
C ARG A 50 0.58 -0.57 3.87
N ASP A 51 1.24 -1.68 4.20
CA ASP A 51 2.25 -1.68 5.26
C ASP A 51 3.47 -0.86 4.84
N LEU A 52 3.88 -0.93 3.57
CA LEU A 52 4.91 -0.04 3.02
C LEU A 52 4.51 1.44 3.07
N LEU A 53 3.28 1.79 2.68
CA LEU A 53 2.77 3.16 2.77
C LEU A 53 2.78 3.69 4.21
N ARG A 54 2.43 2.84 5.18
CA ARG A 54 2.46 3.21 6.61
C ARG A 54 3.90 3.48 7.08
N GLU A 55 4.86 2.67 6.66
CA GLU A 55 6.28 2.91 6.97
C GLU A 55 6.80 4.19 6.30
N MET A 56 6.43 4.44 5.04
CA MET A 56 6.77 5.70 4.34
C MET A 56 6.18 6.92 5.06
N ALA A 57 4.94 6.83 5.55
CA ALA A 57 4.28 7.90 6.28
C ALA A 57 4.92 8.16 7.66
N LYS A 58 5.40 7.11 8.34
CA LYS A 58 6.18 7.23 9.59
C LYS A 58 7.58 7.82 9.37
N GLY A 59 8.12 7.69 8.16
CA GLY A 59 9.44 8.19 7.75
C GLY A 59 9.48 9.65 7.25
N GLY A 60 8.40 10.42 7.38
CA GLY A 60 8.38 11.86 7.06
C GLY A 60 9.46 12.65 7.83
N PRO A 61 9.98 13.75 7.26
CA PRO A 61 11.33 14.25 7.54
C PRO A 61 11.52 14.60 9.01
N ARG A 62 12.58 14.06 9.62
CA ARG A 62 13.28 14.79 10.68
C ARG A 62 13.83 16.07 10.04
N MET A 63 13.04 17.15 10.08
CA MET A 63 13.55 18.51 10.02
C MET A 63 14.40 18.79 11.26
#